data_AF-A0A8T1RYT6-F1
#
_entry.id   AF-A0A8T1RYT6-F1
#
_cell.length_a   1.000
_cell.length_b   1.000
_cell.length_c   1.000
_cell.angle_alpha   90.00
_cell.angle_beta   90.00
_cell.angle_gamma   90.00
#
_symmetry.space_group_name_H-M   'P 1'
#
loop_
_entity.id
_entity.type
_entity.pdbx_description
1 polymer ?
#
loop_
_entity_poly.entity_id
_entity_poly.type
_entity_poly.pdbx_seq_one_letter_code
_entity_poly.pdbx_strand_id
1 'polypeptide(L)'
;GDSSGTCGKPPLPVAMGKTGFSLILALALVTLSISSEKKCTLSGAWQNDLGSKMTISAMNEAGQFSGLYLTAVSGAAKPILVSPLNGSQHVDNLEQPTFGFTVKWSFSDSTTVFVGQCFVDDQGEQTLQTMWLLRDKAKSVDDNWNATTVGTNIFTRIKGQNVGESVRSDL
;
A
#
# COMPACT_ATOMS: atom_id res chain seq x y z
N GLY A 1 36.51 64.45 55.25
CA GLY A 1 37.77 63.72 55.43
C GLY A 1 37.39 62.40 56.06
N ASP A 2 37.25 61.33 55.30
CA ASP A 2 38.33 60.59 54.62
C ASP A 2 39.21 59.85 55.63
N SER A 3 39.07 58.52 55.66
CA SER A 3 40.19 57.58 55.78
C SER A 3 39.68 56.13 55.84
N SER A 4 39.96 55.43 54.76
CA SER A 4 39.88 53.99 54.52
C SER A 4 40.83 53.18 55.42
N GLY A 5 40.51 51.89 55.62
CA GLY A 5 41.40 50.91 56.25
C GLY A 5 40.93 49.48 55.97
N THR A 6 41.57 48.81 55.02
CA THR A 6 41.37 47.40 54.63
C THR A 6 42.35 46.46 55.33
N CYS A 7 41.91 45.25 55.73
CA CYS A 7 42.64 43.95 55.74
C CYS A 7 41.86 42.95 56.63
N GLY A 8 41.73 41.65 56.37
CA GLY A 8 42.28 40.76 55.35
C GLY A 8 41.53 39.41 55.39
N LYS A 9 41.76 38.58 54.37
CA LYS A 9 41.12 37.27 54.13
C LYS A 9 41.94 36.16 54.82
N PRO A 10 41.30 35.10 55.35
CA PRO A 10 41.71 33.74 54.97
C PRO A 10 40.52 32.75 54.99
N PRO A 11 40.76 31.42 54.83
CA PRO A 11 40.90 30.69 53.59
C PRO A 11 39.63 29.88 53.22
N LEU A 12 39.59 29.40 51.97
CA LEU A 12 38.59 28.43 51.49
C LEU A 12 38.69 27.10 52.26
N PRO A 13 37.55 26.43 52.45
CA PRO A 13 37.53 25.01 52.13
C PRO A 13 36.36 24.63 51.22
N VAL A 14 36.74 23.86 50.20
CA VAL A 14 36.09 22.63 49.73
C VAL A 14 34.71 22.79 49.10
N ALA A 15 34.72 22.67 47.77
CA ALA A 15 33.59 22.25 46.98
C ALA A 15 33.03 20.93 47.51
N MET A 16 31.73 20.89 47.80
CA MET A 16 30.99 19.64 47.94
C MET A 16 29.76 19.74 47.07
N GLY A 17 29.83 19.03 45.94
CA GLY A 17 28.79 19.00 44.94
C GLY A 17 27.49 18.41 45.50
N LYS A 18 26.38 18.95 45.01
CA LYS A 18 25.14 18.19 44.89
C LYS A 18 24.74 18.19 43.42
N THR A 19 25.48 17.41 42.64
CA THR A 19 24.95 16.76 41.44
C THR A 19 23.83 15.84 41.89
N GLY A 20 22.61 16.34 41.86
CA GLY A 20 21.45 15.60 42.37
C GLY A 20 20.18 16.14 41.75
N PHE A 21 20.14 16.27 40.43
CA PHE A 21 18.89 16.44 39.70
C PHE A 21 18.99 15.77 38.33
N SER A 22 17.92 15.07 37.97
CA SER A 22 17.64 14.49 36.66
C SER A 22 18.43 13.25 36.25
N LEU A 23 18.14 12.12 36.90
CA LEU A 23 18.25 10.81 36.23
C LEU A 23 16.96 9.99 36.25
N ILE A 24 15.80 10.62 36.48
CA ILE A 24 14.48 9.98 36.36
C ILE A 24 13.64 10.64 35.25
N LEU A 25 14.29 11.16 34.19
CA LEU A 25 13.61 11.59 32.97
C LEU A 25 14.19 10.93 31.70
N ALA A 26 15.10 9.97 31.85
CA ALA A 26 15.60 9.18 30.73
C ALA A 26 14.86 7.83 30.56
N LEU A 27 14.11 7.39 31.57
CA LEU A 27 13.37 6.12 31.54
C LEU A 27 11.87 6.28 31.21
N ALA A 28 11.44 7.50 30.87
CA ALA A 28 10.10 7.80 30.35
C ALA A 28 10.12 8.11 28.84
N LEU A 29 11.27 7.92 28.17
CA LEU A 29 11.27 7.45 26.77
C LEU A 29 11.03 5.93 26.76
N VAL A 30 10.00 5.48 27.49
CA VAL A 30 9.28 4.28 27.10
C VAL A 30 8.70 4.64 25.76
N THR A 31 9.42 4.22 24.73
CA THR A 31 9.00 4.12 23.33
C THR A 31 7.52 4.41 23.16
N LEU A 32 7.17 5.66 22.81
CA LEU A 32 6.02 5.87 21.93
C LEU A 32 6.43 5.26 20.59
N SER A 33 6.42 3.94 20.53
CA SER A 33 6.19 3.22 19.30
C SER A 33 4.77 3.62 18.93
N ILE A 34 4.65 4.76 18.24
CA ILE A 34 3.51 5.02 17.40
C ILE A 34 3.56 3.84 16.44
N SER A 35 2.78 2.79 16.73
CA SER A 35 2.48 1.77 15.75
C SER A 35 1.87 2.56 14.62
N SER A 36 2.66 2.84 13.59
CA SER A 36 2.12 3.35 12.33
C SER A 36 1.11 2.28 11.94
N GLU A 37 -0.19 2.56 12.12
CA GLU A 37 -1.27 1.69 11.69
C GLU A 37 -0.90 1.26 10.27
N LYS A 38 -0.63 -0.03 10.08
CA LYS A 38 -0.06 -0.56 8.84
C LYS A 38 -1.21 -0.68 7.83
N LYS A 39 -1.71 0.48 7.42
CA LYS A 39 -2.84 0.60 6.53
C LYS A 39 -2.41 0.27 5.12
N CYS A 40 -3.12 -0.68 4.52
CA CYS A 40 -3.05 -0.90 3.10
C CYS A 40 -3.97 0.06 2.33
N THR A 41 -3.44 0.60 1.23
CA THR A 41 -4.17 1.49 0.32
C THR A 41 -4.16 0.87 -1.08
N LEU A 42 -5.31 0.54 -1.69
CA LEU A 42 -5.26 -0.08 -3.03
C LEU A 42 -4.88 0.92 -4.13
N SER A 43 -5.12 2.22 -3.95
CA SER A 43 -4.75 3.23 -4.96
C SER A 43 -3.26 3.19 -5.30
N GLY A 44 -2.94 3.38 -6.57
CA GLY A 44 -1.58 3.34 -7.11
C GLY A 44 -1.34 2.20 -8.09
N ALA A 45 -0.06 1.95 -8.39
CA ALA A 45 0.37 0.99 -9.40
C ALA A 45 0.86 -0.31 -8.77
N TRP A 46 0.45 -1.43 -9.37
CA TRP A 46 0.70 -2.79 -8.91
C TRP A 46 1.14 -3.67 -10.05
N GLN A 47 1.94 -4.68 -9.74
CA GLN A 47 2.35 -5.74 -10.66
C GLN A 47 2.13 -7.10 -10.01
N ASN A 48 1.62 -8.08 -10.76
CA ASN A 48 1.49 -9.44 -10.26
C ASN A 48 2.70 -10.33 -10.61
N ASP A 49 2.66 -11.54 -10.06
CA ASP A 49 3.59 -12.64 -10.27
C ASP A 49 3.73 -13.11 -11.74
N LEU A 50 2.78 -12.77 -12.61
CA LEU A 50 2.86 -13.03 -14.06
C LEU A 50 3.40 -11.83 -14.87
N GLY A 51 3.68 -10.71 -14.23
CA GLY A 51 4.14 -9.48 -14.88
C GLY A 51 3.02 -8.56 -15.37
N SER A 52 1.75 -8.92 -15.17
CA SER A 52 0.62 -8.03 -15.45
C SER A 52 0.65 -6.82 -14.54
N LYS A 53 0.31 -5.65 -15.08
CA LYS A 53 0.30 -4.37 -14.36
C LYS A 53 -1.11 -3.86 -14.21
N MET A 54 -1.39 -3.18 -13.10
CA MET A 54 -2.63 -2.44 -12.93
C MET A 54 -2.40 -1.12 -12.21
N THR A 55 -3.24 -0.15 -12.52
CA THR A 55 -3.31 1.14 -11.83
C THR A 55 -4.71 1.32 -11.29
N ILE A 56 -4.83 1.53 -9.98
CA ILE A 56 -6.09 1.81 -9.29
C ILE A 56 -6.13 3.31 -8.96
N SER A 57 -7.21 3.96 -9.37
CA SER A 57 -7.48 5.38 -9.13
C SER A 57 -7.79 5.65 -7.66
N ALA A 58 -7.85 6.92 -7.28
CA ALA A 58 -8.40 7.30 -5.98
C ALA A 58 -9.85 6.78 -5.84
N MET A 59 -10.18 6.34 -4.62
CA MET A 59 -11.52 5.80 -4.31
C MET A 59 -12.44 6.91 -3.84
N ASN A 60 -13.75 6.70 -4.01
CA ASN A 60 -14.74 7.58 -3.40
C ASN A 60 -15.08 7.16 -1.95
N GLU A 61 -15.94 7.93 -1.29
CA GLU A 61 -16.37 7.70 0.10
C GLU A 61 -17.09 6.35 0.29
N ALA A 62 -17.65 5.78 -0.77
CA ALA A 62 -18.29 4.46 -0.75
C ALA A 62 -17.30 3.31 -1.06
N GLY A 63 -16.00 3.60 -1.14
CA GLY A 63 -14.96 2.60 -1.41
C GLY A 63 -14.90 2.13 -2.85
N GLN A 64 -15.62 2.78 -3.76
CA GLN A 64 -15.65 2.42 -5.18
C GLN A 64 -14.44 3.02 -5.89
N PHE A 65 -13.89 2.28 -6.84
CA PHE A 65 -12.73 2.68 -7.62
C PHE A 65 -12.82 2.22 -9.07
N SER A 66 -12.05 2.89 -9.90
CA SER A 66 -11.79 2.52 -11.29
C SER A 66 -10.29 2.42 -11.53
N GLY A 67 -9.90 1.87 -12.66
CA GLY A 67 -8.50 1.77 -13.02
C GLY A 67 -8.28 1.21 -14.41
N LEU A 68 -7.02 0.86 -14.66
CA LEU A 68 -6.57 0.22 -15.88
C LEU A 68 -5.80 -1.06 -15.55
N TYR A 69 -5.99 -2.09 -16.36
CA TYR A 69 -5.32 -3.37 -16.27
C TYR A 69 -4.62 -3.67 -17.60
N LEU A 70 -3.34 -4.01 -17.53
CA LEU A 70 -2.54 -4.50 -18.65
C LEU A 70 -2.04 -5.89 -18.30
N THR A 71 -2.62 -6.91 -18.93
CA THR A 71 -2.16 -8.29 -18.72
C THR A 71 -0.84 -8.54 -19.44
N ALA A 72 0.05 -9.34 -18.86
CA ALA A 72 1.26 -9.83 -19.55
C ALA A 72 0.99 -11.10 -20.37
N VAL A 73 -0.13 -11.78 -20.10
CA VAL A 73 -0.49 -13.07 -20.73
C VAL A 73 -1.91 -13.03 -21.27
N SER A 74 -2.16 -13.75 -22.36
CA SER A 74 -3.50 -13.97 -22.88
C SER A 74 -3.59 -15.25 -23.70
N GLY A 75 -4.73 -15.94 -23.62
CA GLY A 75 -5.10 -17.01 -24.55
C GLY A 75 -5.84 -16.51 -25.79
N ALA A 76 -6.12 -15.21 -25.90
CA ALA A 76 -6.81 -14.64 -27.06
C ALA A 76 -5.87 -14.54 -28.27
N ALA A 77 -6.42 -14.68 -29.47
CA ALA A 77 -5.66 -14.51 -30.72
C ALA A 77 -5.36 -13.04 -31.06
N LYS A 78 -6.06 -12.09 -30.42
CA LYS A 78 -5.90 -10.66 -30.65
C LYS A 78 -4.76 -10.11 -29.78
N PRO A 79 -4.05 -9.06 -30.23
CA PRO A 79 -3.04 -8.39 -29.41
C PRO A 79 -3.62 -7.91 -28.08
N ILE A 80 -2.80 -8.00 -27.03
CA ILE A 80 -3.16 -7.48 -25.71
C ILE A 80 -3.32 -5.95 -25.79
N LEU A 81 -4.38 -5.45 -25.17
CA LEU A 81 -4.65 -4.01 -25.02
C LEU A 81 -4.95 -3.69 -23.56
N VAL A 82 -4.64 -2.46 -23.16
CA VAL A 82 -5.06 -1.92 -21.86
C VAL A 82 -6.58 -2.00 -21.74
N SER A 83 -7.04 -2.50 -20.59
CA SER A 83 -8.44 -2.79 -20.34
C SER A 83 -8.93 -2.07 -19.07
N PRO A 84 -10.12 -1.46 -19.08
CA PRO A 84 -10.65 -0.80 -17.89
C PRO A 84 -11.00 -1.82 -16.79
N LEU A 85 -10.80 -1.39 -15.54
CA LEU A 85 -11.29 -2.10 -14.37
C LEU A 85 -12.18 -1.21 -13.50
N ASN A 86 -13.16 -1.82 -12.83
CA ASN A 86 -14.05 -1.17 -11.87
C ASN A 86 -14.30 -2.09 -10.68
N GLY A 87 -14.27 -1.55 -9.47
CA GLY A 87 -14.40 -2.34 -8.26
C GLY A 87 -14.77 -1.54 -7.03
N SER A 88 -14.75 -2.22 -5.89
CA SER A 88 -14.95 -1.62 -4.58
C SER A 88 -14.14 -2.36 -3.52
N GLN A 89 -13.80 -1.65 -2.45
CA GLN A 89 -13.27 -2.23 -1.22
C GLN A 89 -14.20 -1.98 -0.05
N HIS A 90 -14.04 -2.76 1.02
CA HIS A 90 -14.63 -2.42 2.32
C HIS A 90 -14.02 -1.11 2.85
N VAL A 91 -14.88 -0.23 3.38
CA VAL A 91 -14.53 1.16 3.81
C VAL A 91 -14.34 1.27 5.32
N ASP A 92 -14.66 0.20 6.04
CA ASP A 92 -14.57 0.10 7.48
C ASP A 92 -13.12 0.37 7.94
N ASN A 93 -12.90 0.67 9.23
CA ASN A 93 -11.57 0.95 9.81
C ASN A 93 -10.63 -0.29 9.83
N LEU A 94 -10.68 -1.12 8.79
CA LEU A 94 -9.83 -2.26 8.59
C LEU A 94 -8.51 -1.79 7.99
N GLU A 95 -7.41 -2.07 8.68
CA GLU A 95 -6.06 -1.78 8.19
C GLU A 95 -5.74 -2.56 6.89
N GLN A 96 -6.41 -3.69 6.66
CA GLN A 96 -6.14 -4.67 5.61
C GLN A 96 -7.45 -5.10 4.92
N PRO A 97 -8.05 -4.23 4.09
CA PRO A 97 -9.41 -4.43 3.58
C PRO A 97 -9.50 -5.53 2.53
N THR A 98 -10.67 -6.18 2.46
CA THR A 98 -11.08 -7.00 1.32
C THR A 98 -11.62 -6.11 0.20
N PHE A 99 -11.49 -6.60 -1.03
CA PHE A 99 -11.93 -5.86 -2.22
C PHE A 99 -12.26 -6.81 -3.36
N GLY A 100 -12.96 -6.29 -4.35
CA GLY A 100 -13.17 -6.97 -5.62
C GLY A 100 -13.26 -5.99 -6.78
N PHE A 101 -12.86 -6.44 -7.97
CA PHE A 101 -12.98 -5.65 -9.18
C PHE A 101 -13.22 -6.51 -10.41
N THR A 102 -13.81 -5.92 -11.44
CA THR A 102 -14.06 -6.52 -12.75
C THR A 102 -13.16 -5.86 -13.77
N VAL A 103 -12.50 -6.65 -14.62
CA VAL A 103 -11.77 -6.22 -15.81
C VAL A 103 -12.60 -6.56 -17.04
N LYS A 104 -12.96 -5.53 -17.82
CA LYS A 104 -13.61 -5.69 -19.11
C LYS A 104 -12.54 -5.65 -20.20
N TRP A 105 -12.19 -6.80 -20.78
CA TRP A 105 -11.10 -6.89 -21.73
C TRP A 105 -11.40 -6.13 -23.03
N SER A 106 -10.53 -5.18 -23.39
CA SER A 106 -10.70 -4.34 -24.60
C SER A 106 -10.39 -5.09 -25.91
N PHE A 107 -9.77 -6.27 -25.81
CA PHE A 107 -9.28 -7.05 -26.95
C PHE A 107 -9.94 -8.44 -27.07
N SER A 108 -10.92 -8.77 -26.24
CA SER A 108 -11.67 -10.04 -26.33
C SER A 108 -13.10 -9.87 -25.82
N ASP A 109 -13.95 -10.88 -26.06
CA ASP A 109 -15.33 -10.91 -25.54
C ASP A 109 -15.42 -11.52 -24.13
N SER A 110 -14.29 -11.67 -23.44
CA SER A 110 -14.21 -12.25 -22.10
C SER A 110 -14.30 -11.18 -21.01
N THR A 111 -14.47 -11.60 -19.75
CA THR A 111 -14.46 -10.72 -18.57
C THR A 111 -13.78 -11.44 -17.43
N THR A 112 -12.96 -10.74 -16.64
CA THR A 112 -12.36 -11.32 -15.43
C THR A 112 -12.83 -10.58 -14.19
N VAL A 113 -13.20 -11.31 -13.15
CA VAL A 113 -13.40 -10.75 -11.81
C VAL A 113 -12.26 -11.18 -10.91
N PHE A 114 -11.78 -10.25 -10.10
CA PHE A 114 -10.82 -10.50 -9.03
C PHE A 114 -11.49 -10.23 -7.69
N VAL A 115 -11.18 -11.06 -6.70
CA VAL A 115 -11.54 -10.84 -5.29
C VAL A 115 -10.31 -11.14 -4.44
N GLY A 116 -10.09 -10.35 -3.40
CA GLY A 116 -8.91 -10.53 -2.57
C GLY A 116 -8.90 -9.68 -1.33
N GLN A 117 -7.75 -9.68 -0.68
CA GLN A 117 -7.46 -8.89 0.50
C GLN A 117 -6.08 -8.26 0.35
N CYS A 118 -5.95 -7.02 0.82
CA CYS A 118 -4.64 -6.42 0.93
C CYS A 118 -4.01 -6.70 2.29
N PHE A 119 -2.74 -7.07 2.28
CA PHE A 119 -1.93 -7.29 3.48
C PHE A 119 -0.74 -6.34 3.56
N VAL A 120 -0.30 -6.06 4.79
CA VAL A 120 0.95 -5.32 5.06
C VAL A 120 1.82 -6.15 6.00
N ASP A 121 3.08 -6.39 5.62
CA ASP A 121 4.00 -7.22 6.39
C ASP A 121 4.72 -6.46 7.51
N ASP A 122 5.62 -7.16 8.22
CA ASP A 122 6.41 -6.60 9.32
C ASP A 122 7.33 -5.46 8.87
N GLN A 123 7.72 -5.45 7.60
CA GLN A 123 8.57 -4.47 6.94
C GLN A 123 7.77 -3.29 6.35
N GLY A 124 6.44 -3.38 6.32
CA GLY A 124 5.56 -2.35 5.75
C GLY A 124 5.29 -2.53 4.25
N GLU A 125 5.73 -3.63 3.65
CA GLU A 125 5.45 -3.92 2.24
C GLU A 125 4.01 -4.40 2.08
N GLN A 126 3.35 -3.88 1.03
CA GLN A 126 1.94 -4.16 0.77
C GLN A 126 1.81 -5.20 -0.34
N THR A 127 0.92 -6.18 -0.12
CA THR A 127 0.60 -7.22 -1.11
C THR A 127 -0.90 -7.34 -1.29
N LEU A 128 -1.35 -7.58 -2.51
CA LEU A 128 -2.73 -7.97 -2.77
C LEU A 128 -2.77 -9.46 -3.07
N GLN A 129 -3.37 -10.24 -2.18
CA GLN A 129 -3.60 -11.65 -2.43
C GLN A 129 -4.99 -11.83 -3.02
N THR A 130 -5.05 -12.34 -4.24
CA THR A 130 -6.28 -12.39 -5.02
C THR A 130 -6.53 -13.77 -5.61
N MET A 131 -7.82 -14.09 -5.77
CA MET A 131 -8.31 -15.11 -6.67
C MET A 131 -9.08 -14.42 -7.81
N TRP A 132 -9.18 -15.10 -8.95
CA TRP A 132 -9.94 -14.58 -10.07
C TRP A 132 -10.73 -15.67 -10.80
N LEU A 133 -11.81 -15.23 -11.44
CA LEU A 133 -12.55 -16.01 -12.43
C LEU A 133 -12.49 -15.29 -13.77
N LEU A 134 -11.95 -15.97 -14.79
CA LEU A 134 -12.01 -15.53 -16.18
C LEU A 134 -13.23 -16.20 -16.80
N ARG A 135 -14.15 -15.39 -17.31
CA ARG A 135 -15.34 -15.83 -18.03
C ARG A 135 -15.18 -15.55 -19.51
N ASP A 136 -15.08 -16.61 -20.30
CA ASP A 136 -15.17 -16.55 -21.75
C ASP A 136 -16.63 -16.45 -22.22
N LYS A 137 -16.81 -15.85 -23.39
CA LYS A 137 -18.10 -15.86 -24.09
C LYS A 137 -18.34 -17.23 -24.72
N ALA A 138 -19.19 -18.02 -24.07
CA ALA A 138 -19.70 -19.26 -24.64
C ALA A 138 -20.50 -18.99 -25.92
N LYS A 139 -20.39 -19.88 -26.92
CA LYS A 139 -21.16 -19.77 -28.17
C LYS A 139 -22.63 -20.16 -27.96
N SER A 140 -22.89 -21.03 -26.99
CA SER A 140 -24.20 -21.55 -26.63
C SER A 140 -24.27 -21.86 -25.13
N VAL A 141 -25.47 -22.20 -24.63
CA VAL A 141 -25.64 -22.68 -23.25
C VAL A 141 -24.96 -24.04 -23.06
N ASP A 142 -24.92 -24.88 -24.08
CA ASP A 142 -24.26 -26.19 -24.02
C ASP A 142 -22.75 -26.05 -23.88
N ASP A 143 -22.14 -24.96 -24.39
CA ASP A 143 -20.73 -24.64 -24.20
C ASP A 143 -20.44 -23.94 -22.86
N ASN A 144 -21.45 -23.68 -22.03
CA ASN A 144 -21.27 -22.90 -20.79
C ASN A 144 -20.35 -23.59 -19.76
N TRP A 145 -20.31 -24.92 -19.76
CA TRP A 145 -19.64 -25.72 -18.73
C TRP A 145 -18.12 -25.48 -18.66
N ASN A 146 -17.50 -25.10 -19.78
CA ASN A 146 -16.05 -24.86 -19.87
C ASN A 146 -15.68 -23.38 -20.00
N ALA A 147 -16.66 -22.48 -19.94
CA ALA A 147 -16.44 -21.07 -20.21
C ALA A 147 -15.88 -20.28 -19.01
N THR A 148 -15.59 -20.93 -17.88
CA THR A 148 -15.05 -20.26 -16.68
C THR A 148 -13.76 -20.94 -16.23
N THR A 149 -12.67 -20.16 -16.18
CA THR A 149 -11.38 -20.57 -15.60
C THR A 149 -11.14 -19.85 -14.28
N VAL A 150 -10.42 -20.48 -13.35
CA VAL A 150 -10.09 -19.93 -12.04
C VAL A 150 -8.57 -19.89 -11.84
N GLY A 151 -8.09 -18.90 -11.09
CA GLY A 151 -6.68 -18.82 -10.70
C GLY A 151 -6.45 -17.87 -9.53
N THR A 152 -5.18 -17.67 -9.20
CA THR A 152 -4.73 -16.77 -8.14
C THR A 152 -3.65 -15.84 -8.68
N ASN A 153 -3.55 -14.64 -8.11
CA ASN A 153 -2.41 -13.76 -8.34
C ASN A 153 -2.04 -13.02 -7.06
N ILE A 154 -0.74 -12.77 -6.91
CA ILE A 154 -0.20 -11.93 -5.84
C ILE A 154 0.34 -10.66 -6.48
N PHE A 155 -0.18 -9.51 -6.09
CA PHE A 155 0.29 -8.22 -6.56
C PHE A 155 1.18 -7.55 -5.53
N THR A 156 2.23 -6.90 -6.00
CA THR A 156 3.13 -6.04 -5.21
C THR A 156 3.19 -4.64 -5.81
N ARG A 157 3.58 -3.65 -5.01
CA ARG A 157 3.68 -2.27 -5.49
C ARG A 157 4.82 -2.10 -6.49
N ILE A 158 4.58 -1.31 -7.53
CA ILE A 158 5.64 -0.85 -8.43
C ILE A 158 6.35 0.34 -7.75
N LYS A 159 7.63 0.19 -7.39
CA LYS A 159 8.48 1.27 -6.84
C LYS A 159 8.98 2.19 -7.98
N GLY A 160 9.02 3.52 -7.78
CA GLY A 160 9.29 4.53 -8.84
C GLY A 160 10.64 4.31 -9.55
N GLN A 161 10.69 4.24 -10.89
CA GLN A 161 10.71 5.37 -11.85
C GLN A 161 9.60 5.33 -12.93
N ASN A 162 8.58 4.47 -12.79
CA ASN A 162 7.62 4.21 -13.87
C ASN A 162 6.23 4.83 -13.69
N VAL A 163 6.01 5.75 -12.74
CA VAL A 163 4.67 6.36 -12.56
C VAL A 163 4.29 7.24 -13.76
N GLY A 164 5.28 7.89 -14.39
CA GLY A 164 5.08 8.71 -15.58
C GLY A 164 5.02 7.91 -16.89
N GLU A 165 5.79 6.82 -17.02
CA GLU A 165 5.80 5.97 -18.21
C GLU A 165 4.69 4.90 -18.19
N SER A 166 4.29 4.38 -17.02
CA SER A 166 3.17 3.41 -16.93
C SER A 166 1.80 4.02 -17.21
N VAL A 167 1.68 5.35 -17.17
CA VAL A 167 0.44 6.08 -17.52
C VAL A 167 0.49 6.64 -18.94
N ARG A 168 1.69 6.75 -19.54
CA ARG A 168 1.91 7.46 -20.81
C ARG A 168 2.49 6.61 -21.94
N SER A 169 3.03 5.43 -21.64
CA SER A 169 3.54 4.50 -22.66
C SER A 169 2.44 3.66 -23.32
N ASP A 170 1.21 3.70 -22.80
CA ASP A 170 0.09 2.89 -23.28
C ASP A 170 -1.15 3.72 -23.69
N LEU A 171 -0.96 5.02 -23.98
CA LEU A 171 -1.92 5.88 -24.69
C LEU A 171 -1.42 6.18 -26.11
#